data_AF-A0A1T4TF07-F1
#
_entry.id   AF-A0A1T4TF07-F1
#
_cell.length_a   1.000
_cell.length_b   1.000
_cell.length_c   1.000
_cell.angle_alpha   90.00
_cell.angle_beta   90.00
_cell.angle_gamma   90.00
#
_symmetry.space_group_name_H-M   'P 1'
#
loop_
_entity.id
_entity.type
_entity.pdbx_description
1 polymer ?
#
loop_
_entity_poly.entity_id
_entity_poly.type
_entity_poly.pdbx_seq_one_letter_code
_entity_poly.pdbx_strand_id
1 'polypeptide(L)'
;MSSAFVYRLTVLLLWALVALNAVIARGLFWDGASFLANMLEFGTFHDFYPQRSHIAWVTQAPVLLLAEIGVHNTRLLAIAYSASLFAWPAALYHLALARVRHDPALMSAVVTAVAAVYLPCSFFIVGEYNITYAAVMATMAIVLTGGVDRRDGLILCALAALCQASYEAMIYFGPLLAAVILWRLWRARQKGPVDAVAQLLALVAALAFASALLVSAQAVIEYWSLPHFARVRAATFDFWQNLQFVIPMAGLAILVVVSLLYPRWLEGRGPTILLAAIALLLAVTPLLRTVLPETMLFPPAHYVARTAAGGMLLAIVIAMWMYVGWRKRPPAVFEELRRPDVARRLLSALSALMLVAAIPDLVLSRLWVDYLGYFRGLVVGHGGLVRANDLPMQQWPYRLFSQDWTYPALSALVRSAPGQGIVVVDKDYRTNPPFEPSCGLVPRLEGLNWR
;
A
#
# COMPACT_ATOMS: atom_id res chain seq x y z
N MET A 1 -24.55 -10.00 5.89
CA MET A 1 -23.84 -9.49 7.09
C MET A 1 -24.26 -8.05 7.33
N SER A 2 -24.32 -7.58 8.59
CA SER A 2 -24.60 -6.16 8.86
C SER A 2 -23.38 -5.30 8.54
N SER A 3 -23.57 -4.04 8.14
CA SER A 3 -22.44 -3.12 7.88
C SER A 3 -21.56 -2.93 9.11
N ALA A 4 -22.15 -2.92 10.32
CA ALA A 4 -21.40 -2.84 11.57
C ALA A 4 -20.48 -4.04 11.79
N PHE A 5 -20.94 -5.25 11.45
CA PHE A 5 -20.10 -6.45 11.56
C PHE A 5 -18.94 -6.40 10.57
N VAL A 6 -19.22 -6.08 9.29
CA VAL A 6 -18.18 -5.95 8.26
C VAL A 6 -17.16 -4.88 8.66
N TYR A 7 -17.61 -3.78 9.26
CA TYR A 7 -16.73 -2.68 9.67
C TYR A 7 -15.73 -3.17 10.70
N ARG A 8 -16.22 -3.82 11.77
CA ARG A 8 -15.37 -4.38 12.82
C ARG A 8 -14.45 -5.46 12.28
N LEU A 9 -14.95 -6.32 11.39
CA LEU A 9 -14.16 -7.39 10.78
C LEU A 9 -13.01 -6.84 9.93
N THR A 10 -13.27 -5.88 9.05
CA THR A 10 -12.22 -5.27 8.23
C THR A 10 -11.20 -4.52 9.09
N VAL A 11 -11.64 -3.77 10.09
CA VAL A 11 -10.74 -3.08 11.02
C VAL A 11 -9.88 -4.10 11.79
N LEU A 12 -10.47 -5.17 12.29
CA LEU A 12 -9.74 -6.24 12.98
C LEU A 12 -8.69 -6.87 12.05
N LEU A 13 -9.05 -7.19 10.80
CA LEU A 13 -8.11 -7.73 9.82
C LEU A 13 -6.93 -6.78 9.60
N LEU A 14 -7.19 -5.49 9.33
CA LEU A 14 -6.14 -4.51 9.07
C LEU A 14 -5.15 -4.41 10.24
N TRP A 15 -5.64 -4.28 11.47
CA TRP A 15 -4.77 -4.17 12.65
C TRP A 15 -4.11 -5.49 13.04
N ALA A 16 -4.75 -6.64 12.80
CA ALA A 16 -4.10 -7.94 12.95
C ALA A 16 -2.93 -8.10 11.97
N LEU A 17 -3.10 -7.64 10.72
CA LEU A 17 -2.02 -7.60 9.74
C LEU A 17 -0.92 -6.63 10.15
N VAL A 18 -1.22 -5.46 10.73
CA VAL A 18 -0.20 -4.55 11.31
C VAL A 18 0.63 -5.29 12.35
N ALA A 19 -0.01 -5.93 13.33
CA ALA A 19 0.68 -6.62 14.41
C ALA A 19 1.53 -7.80 13.89
N LEU A 20 0.97 -8.64 13.02
CA LEU A 20 1.68 -9.76 12.41
C LEU A 20 2.91 -9.26 11.62
N ASN A 21 2.72 -8.28 10.75
CA ASN A 21 3.76 -7.76 9.87
C ASN A 21 4.86 -7.00 10.60
N ALA A 22 4.49 -6.33 11.69
CA ALA A 22 5.44 -5.72 12.61
C ALA A 22 6.36 -6.77 13.21
N VAL A 23 5.80 -7.83 13.81
CA VAL A 23 6.56 -8.86 14.53
C VAL A 23 7.52 -9.63 13.62
N ILE A 24 7.13 -9.91 12.37
CA ILE A 24 7.99 -10.59 11.39
C ILE A 24 8.95 -9.64 10.65
N ALA A 25 8.99 -8.36 11.05
CA ALA A 25 9.81 -7.33 10.44
C ALA A 25 9.67 -7.26 8.91
N ARG A 26 8.42 -7.35 8.38
CA ARG A 26 8.17 -7.35 6.92
C ARG A 26 8.66 -6.05 6.25
N GLY A 27 8.77 -4.96 7.00
CA GLY A 27 9.35 -3.71 6.52
C GLY A 27 10.82 -3.80 6.11
N LEU A 28 11.54 -4.89 6.42
CA LEU A 28 12.90 -5.14 5.92
C LEU A 28 12.93 -5.73 4.51
N PHE A 29 11.78 -6.15 3.97
CA PHE A 29 11.72 -6.73 2.64
C PHE A 29 12.19 -5.72 1.60
N TRP A 30 13.09 -6.18 0.72
CA TRP A 30 13.57 -5.42 -0.43
C TRP A 30 14.19 -4.08 0.03
N ASP A 31 13.77 -2.94 -0.52
CA ASP A 31 14.40 -1.63 -0.25
C ASP A 31 14.39 -1.25 1.25
N GLY A 32 13.46 -1.81 2.02
CA GLY A 32 13.25 -1.44 3.41
C GLY A 32 14.42 -1.74 4.35
N ALA A 33 15.23 -2.77 4.09
CA ALA A 33 16.46 -3.00 4.84
C ALA A 33 17.47 -1.85 4.64
N SER A 34 17.59 -1.37 3.40
CA SER A 34 18.49 -0.26 3.08
C SER A 34 17.97 1.06 3.64
N PHE A 35 16.67 1.34 3.58
CA PHE A 35 16.09 2.53 4.21
C PHE A 35 16.33 2.54 5.72
N LEU A 36 16.05 1.43 6.42
CA LEU A 36 16.28 1.34 7.86
C LEU A 36 17.75 1.50 8.21
N ALA A 37 18.66 0.85 7.47
CA ALA A 37 20.08 0.94 7.77
C ALA A 37 20.64 2.35 7.56
N ASN A 38 20.33 3.01 6.43
CA ASN A 38 20.79 4.37 6.17
C ASN A 38 20.22 5.37 7.19
N MET A 39 18.94 5.25 7.53
CA MET A 39 18.31 6.08 8.56
C MET A 39 19.03 5.94 9.92
N LEU A 40 19.39 4.72 10.32
CA LEU A 40 20.10 4.47 11.58
C LEU A 40 21.57 4.90 11.53
N GLU A 41 22.23 4.79 10.38
CA GLU A 41 23.62 5.22 10.20
C GLU A 41 23.76 6.75 10.22
N PHE A 42 22.84 7.47 9.56
CA PHE A 42 22.89 8.92 9.49
C PHE A 42 22.14 9.62 10.63
N GLY A 43 21.32 8.90 11.40
CA GLY A 43 20.54 9.48 12.50
C GLY A 43 19.53 10.53 12.05
N THR A 44 19.02 10.41 10.81
CA THR A 44 18.11 11.39 10.21
C THR A 44 17.14 10.70 9.24
N PHE A 45 16.11 11.43 8.82
CA PHE A 45 15.21 10.97 7.77
C PHE A 45 15.98 10.70 6.48
N HIS A 46 15.66 9.60 5.82
CA HIS A 46 16.32 9.19 4.59
C HIS A 46 15.30 8.81 3.53
N ASP A 47 15.32 9.51 2.40
CA ASP A 47 14.57 9.14 1.20
C ASP A 47 15.50 9.31 -0.01
N PHE A 48 15.41 8.42 -0.99
CA PHE A 48 16.16 8.54 -2.24
C PHE A 48 15.60 9.64 -3.15
N TYR A 49 14.37 10.10 -2.89
CA TYR A 49 13.64 11.06 -3.69
C TYR A 49 13.02 12.15 -2.80
N PRO A 50 13.55 13.39 -2.83
CA PRO A 50 13.00 14.50 -2.05
C PRO A 50 11.49 14.73 -2.28
N GLN A 51 11.01 14.44 -3.49
CA GLN A 51 9.61 14.57 -3.91
C GLN A 51 8.68 13.51 -3.29
N ARG A 52 9.21 12.58 -2.49
CA ARG A 52 8.47 11.53 -1.74
C ARG A 52 8.68 11.58 -0.21
N SER A 53 9.44 12.58 0.24
CA SER A 53 9.93 12.70 1.61
C SER A 53 8.87 12.75 2.72
N HIS A 54 7.65 13.23 2.45
CA HIS A 54 6.63 13.36 3.49
C HIS A 54 6.20 12.00 4.06
N ILE A 55 6.20 10.96 3.21
CA ILE A 55 5.86 9.60 3.63
C ILE A 55 7.01 8.99 4.42
N ALA A 56 8.26 9.22 4.02
CA ALA A 56 9.43 8.85 4.80
C ALA A 56 9.36 9.47 6.20
N TRP A 57 9.04 10.77 6.32
CA TRP A 57 8.97 11.44 7.62
C TRP A 57 8.03 10.72 8.60
N VAL A 58 6.81 10.43 8.18
CA VAL A 58 5.81 9.83 9.08
C VAL A 58 6.08 8.35 9.39
N THR A 59 6.77 7.63 8.50
CA THR A 59 7.07 6.20 8.66
C THR A 59 8.38 5.95 9.41
N GLN A 60 9.32 6.89 9.36
CA GLN A 60 10.65 6.80 9.97
C GLN A 60 10.71 7.47 11.35
N ALA A 61 9.89 8.50 11.60
CA ALA A 61 9.92 9.25 12.87
C ALA A 61 9.83 8.36 14.11
N PRO A 62 8.93 7.34 14.18
CA PRO A 62 8.88 6.48 15.37
C PRO A 62 10.17 5.70 15.62
N VAL A 63 10.90 5.33 14.56
CA VAL A 63 12.15 4.58 14.68
C VAL A 63 13.31 5.49 15.12
N LEU A 64 13.39 6.69 14.54
CA LEU A 64 14.38 7.70 14.93
C LEU A 64 14.20 8.10 16.40
N LEU A 65 12.97 8.34 16.84
CA LEU A 65 12.67 8.62 18.24
C LEU A 65 13.10 7.48 19.18
N LEU A 66 12.86 6.22 18.79
CA LEU A 66 13.33 5.06 19.57
C LEU A 66 14.86 4.99 19.62
N ALA A 67 15.54 5.24 18.51
CA ALA A 67 16.99 5.27 18.46
C ALA A 67 17.58 6.40 19.33
N GLU A 68 16.97 7.59 19.29
CA GLU A 68 17.36 8.75 20.11
C GLU A 68 17.26 8.48 21.62
N ILE A 69 16.25 7.73 22.07
CA ILE A 69 16.09 7.35 23.48
C ILE A 69 16.95 6.14 23.88
N GLY A 70 17.88 5.71 23.02
CA GLY A 70 18.89 4.68 23.31
C GLY A 70 18.47 3.24 22.98
N VAL A 71 17.45 3.03 22.14
CA VAL A 71 17.12 1.67 21.67
C VAL A 71 18.15 1.22 20.64
N HIS A 72 19.02 0.29 21.05
CA HIS A 72 20.06 -0.27 20.17
C HIS A 72 19.72 -1.67 19.60
N ASN A 73 18.56 -2.21 19.94
CA ASN A 73 18.12 -3.51 19.41
C ASN A 73 17.53 -3.33 17.99
N THR A 74 18.27 -3.74 16.97
CA THR A 74 17.84 -3.62 15.55
C THR A 74 16.60 -4.43 15.25
N ARG A 75 16.33 -5.52 15.98
CA ARG A 75 15.07 -6.27 15.85
C ARG A 75 13.88 -5.42 16.31
N LEU A 76 14.00 -4.76 17.46
CA LEU A 76 12.95 -3.90 17.97
C LEU A 76 12.72 -2.69 17.05
N LEU A 77 13.80 -2.09 16.54
CA LEU A 77 13.73 -1.01 15.56
C LEU A 77 13.07 -1.47 14.25
N ALA A 78 13.39 -2.68 13.76
CA ALA A 78 12.76 -3.25 12.57
C ALA A 78 11.28 -3.58 12.78
N ILE A 79 10.89 -4.01 14.00
CA ILE A 79 9.48 -4.20 14.38
C ILE A 79 8.76 -2.85 14.39
N ALA A 80 9.34 -1.81 14.99
CA ALA A 80 8.76 -0.47 15.03
C ALA A 80 8.65 0.16 13.63
N TYR A 81 9.66 -0.05 12.79
CA TYR A 81 9.67 0.40 11.40
C TYR A 81 8.55 -0.27 10.60
N SER A 82 8.46 -1.59 10.69
CA SER A 82 7.40 -2.36 10.06
C SER A 82 6.02 -1.97 10.59
N ALA A 83 5.86 -1.79 11.90
CA ALA A 83 4.62 -1.32 12.50
C ALA A 83 4.20 0.03 11.92
N SER A 84 5.13 0.98 11.79
CA SER A 84 4.86 2.32 11.25
C SER A 84 4.41 2.27 9.80
N LEU A 85 5.09 1.47 8.96
CA LEU A 85 4.74 1.27 7.55
C LEU A 85 3.34 0.68 7.35
N PHE A 86 2.91 -0.27 8.19
CA PHE A 86 1.59 -0.89 8.09
C PHE A 86 0.49 -0.09 8.82
N ALA A 87 0.81 0.58 9.93
CA ALA A 87 -0.17 1.28 10.75
C ALA A 87 -0.77 2.50 10.03
N TRP A 88 0.02 3.21 9.21
CA TRP A 88 -0.47 4.37 8.47
C TRP A 88 -1.59 4.00 7.46
N PRO A 89 -1.40 3.06 6.52
CA PRO A 89 -2.49 2.61 5.65
C PRO A 89 -3.68 2.05 6.45
N ALA A 90 -3.43 1.25 7.50
CA ALA A 90 -4.48 0.68 8.33
C ALA A 90 -5.33 1.75 9.02
N ALA A 91 -4.71 2.78 9.59
CA ALA A 91 -5.39 3.91 10.22
C ALA A 91 -6.20 4.73 9.22
N LEU A 92 -5.66 4.98 8.03
CA LEU A 92 -6.32 5.72 6.95
C LEU A 92 -7.52 4.94 6.38
N TYR A 93 -7.38 3.64 6.11
CA TYR A 93 -8.51 2.80 5.73
C TYR A 93 -9.52 2.65 6.86
N HIS A 94 -9.10 2.55 8.12
CA HIS A 94 -10.01 2.57 9.27
C HIS A 94 -10.82 3.87 9.31
N LEU A 95 -10.17 5.03 9.11
CA LEU A 95 -10.86 6.31 9.01
C LEU A 95 -11.87 6.31 7.85
N ALA A 96 -11.49 5.83 6.67
CA ALA A 96 -12.39 5.72 5.53
C ALA A 96 -13.61 4.84 5.85
N LEU A 97 -13.37 3.65 6.42
CA LEU A 97 -14.41 2.70 6.84
C LEU A 97 -15.35 3.30 7.89
N ALA A 98 -14.80 4.02 8.88
CA ALA A 98 -15.59 4.66 9.92
C ALA A 98 -16.53 5.73 9.35
N ARG A 99 -16.12 6.44 8.29
CA ARG A 99 -16.93 7.43 7.59
C ARG A 99 -18.07 6.80 6.80
N VAL A 100 -17.81 5.70 6.10
CA VAL A 100 -18.79 5.07 5.21
C VAL A 100 -19.62 3.96 5.86
N ARG A 101 -19.41 3.65 7.15
CA ARG A 101 -20.04 2.51 7.85
C ARG A 101 -21.57 2.45 7.80
N HIS A 102 -22.23 3.56 7.52
CA HIS A 102 -23.69 3.68 7.44
C HIS A 102 -24.23 3.54 6.01
N ASP A 103 -23.38 3.55 4.99
CA ASP A 103 -23.74 3.34 3.58
C ASP A 103 -23.07 2.04 3.07
N PRO A 104 -23.82 0.93 2.93
CA PRO A 104 -23.25 -0.35 2.51
C PRO A 104 -22.60 -0.31 1.11
N ALA A 105 -23.04 0.58 0.22
CA ALA A 105 -22.46 0.70 -1.13
C ALA A 105 -21.12 1.42 -1.09
N LEU A 106 -21.01 2.54 -0.37
CA LEU A 106 -19.72 3.20 -0.15
C LEU A 106 -18.76 2.32 0.65
N MET A 107 -19.28 1.58 1.62
CA MET A 107 -18.50 0.62 2.38
C MET A 107 -17.98 -0.53 1.50
N SER A 108 -18.78 -0.99 0.55
CA SER A 108 -18.34 -1.96 -0.46
C SER A 108 -17.17 -1.43 -1.27
N ALA A 109 -17.19 -0.16 -1.67
CA ALA A 109 -16.09 0.47 -2.40
C ALA A 109 -14.77 0.49 -1.58
N VAL A 110 -14.83 0.84 -0.28
CA VAL A 110 -13.65 0.83 0.59
C VAL A 110 -13.13 -0.59 0.81
N VAL A 111 -14.03 -1.57 1.05
CA VAL A 111 -13.64 -2.99 1.18
C VAL A 111 -13.02 -3.52 -0.11
N THR A 112 -13.54 -3.14 -1.28
CA THR A 112 -12.95 -3.47 -2.58
C THR A 112 -11.54 -2.90 -2.71
N ALA A 113 -11.31 -1.65 -2.32
CA ALA A 113 -9.96 -1.07 -2.34
C ALA A 113 -9.01 -1.82 -1.39
N VAL A 114 -9.47 -2.24 -0.21
CA VAL A 114 -8.65 -3.08 0.67
C VAL A 114 -8.32 -4.42 -0.01
N ALA A 115 -9.32 -5.11 -0.56
CA ALA A 115 -9.17 -6.45 -1.13
C ALA A 115 -8.34 -6.50 -2.42
N ALA A 116 -8.49 -5.50 -3.30
CA ALA A 116 -7.96 -5.54 -4.66
C ALA A 116 -6.84 -4.52 -4.93
N VAL A 117 -6.61 -3.56 -4.03
CA VAL A 117 -5.52 -2.58 -4.14
C VAL A 117 -4.52 -2.75 -3.00
N TYR A 118 -4.97 -2.67 -1.74
CA TYR A 118 -4.06 -2.73 -0.60
C TYR A 118 -3.43 -4.10 -0.40
N LEU A 119 -4.23 -5.15 -0.17
CA LEU A 119 -3.69 -6.50 0.10
C LEU A 119 -2.73 -6.98 -1.00
N PRO A 120 -3.09 -6.88 -2.31
CA PRO A 120 -2.21 -7.31 -3.39
C PRO A 120 -0.94 -6.49 -3.59
N CYS A 121 -0.82 -5.31 -2.95
CA CYS A 121 0.37 -4.47 -3.05
C CYS A 121 1.13 -4.31 -1.73
N SER A 122 0.55 -4.77 -0.61
CA SER A 122 1.06 -4.52 0.75
C SER A 122 2.29 -5.34 1.14
N PHE A 123 2.64 -6.40 0.41
CA PHE A 123 3.86 -7.17 0.71
C PHE A 123 5.11 -6.28 0.57
N PHE A 124 5.15 -5.44 -0.48
CA PHE A 124 6.13 -4.36 -0.61
C PHE A 124 5.61 -3.10 0.08
N ILE A 125 5.57 -3.13 1.41
CA ILE A 125 4.93 -2.06 2.20
C ILE A 125 5.72 -0.74 2.17
N VAL A 126 7.05 -0.80 1.94
CA VAL A 126 7.93 0.38 1.94
C VAL A 126 7.60 1.35 0.80
N GLY A 127 6.92 0.86 -0.24
CA GLY A 127 6.40 1.69 -1.31
C GLY A 127 5.40 2.73 -0.79
N GLU A 128 5.70 3.99 -1.05
CA GLU A 128 5.02 5.18 -0.56
C GLU A 128 3.55 5.22 -1.03
N TYR A 129 3.29 4.63 -2.21
CA TYR A 129 1.96 4.47 -2.78
C TYR A 129 0.94 3.83 -1.83
N ASN A 130 1.36 2.93 -0.92
CA ASN A 130 0.44 2.28 0.01
C ASN A 130 -0.26 3.30 0.92
N ILE A 131 0.51 4.27 1.44
CA ILE A 131 -0.01 5.34 2.29
C ILE A 131 -0.76 6.37 1.46
N THR A 132 -0.23 6.76 0.30
CA THR A 132 -0.91 7.69 -0.62
C THR A 132 -2.30 7.17 -1.02
N TYR A 133 -2.41 5.91 -1.40
CA TYR A 133 -3.68 5.28 -1.81
C TYR A 133 -4.69 5.21 -0.66
N ALA A 134 -4.23 4.89 0.54
CA ALA A 134 -5.09 4.91 1.72
C ALA A 134 -5.55 6.35 2.07
N ALA A 135 -4.67 7.35 1.93
CA ALA A 135 -4.99 8.76 2.16
C ALA A 135 -5.98 9.31 1.14
N VAL A 136 -5.85 8.95 -0.13
CA VAL A 136 -6.82 9.24 -1.19
C VAL A 136 -8.19 8.65 -0.83
N MET A 137 -8.24 7.39 -0.42
CA MET A 137 -9.50 6.73 -0.02
C MET A 137 -10.13 7.40 1.21
N ALA A 138 -9.33 7.72 2.24
CA ALA A 138 -9.78 8.45 3.42
C ALA A 138 -10.34 9.83 3.07
N THR A 139 -9.65 10.58 2.21
CA THR A 139 -10.08 11.89 1.71
C THR A 139 -11.43 11.78 1.02
N MET A 140 -11.57 10.84 0.09
CA MET A 140 -12.83 10.59 -0.62
C MET A 140 -13.97 10.22 0.33
N ALA A 141 -13.72 9.33 1.29
CA ALA A 141 -14.72 8.96 2.28
C ALA A 141 -15.18 10.16 3.12
N ILE A 142 -14.26 11.03 3.57
CA ILE A 142 -14.58 12.24 4.32
C ILE A 142 -15.44 13.19 3.48
N VAL A 143 -14.98 13.54 2.27
CA VAL A 143 -15.65 14.55 1.42
C VAL A 143 -17.05 14.10 0.99
N LEU A 144 -17.23 12.80 0.75
CA LEU A 144 -18.50 12.25 0.28
C LEU A 144 -19.54 12.02 1.38
N THR A 145 -19.11 11.85 2.64
CA THR A 145 -20.02 11.54 3.77
C THR A 145 -20.18 12.66 4.79
N GLY A 146 -19.15 13.49 4.98
CA GLY A 146 -19.09 14.54 5.99
C GLY A 146 -19.86 15.81 5.62
N GLY A 147 -19.94 16.76 6.57
CA GLY A 147 -20.39 18.13 6.35
C GLY A 147 -19.28 19.01 5.73
N VAL A 148 -19.52 20.33 5.62
CA VAL A 148 -18.40 21.28 5.51
C VAL A 148 -18.22 21.88 6.90
N ASP A 149 -17.43 21.19 7.72
CA ASP A 149 -17.13 21.59 9.09
C ASP A 149 -15.61 21.74 9.31
N ARG A 150 -15.24 22.38 10.42
CA ARG A 150 -13.84 22.71 10.73
C ARG A 150 -12.99 21.48 10.97
N ARG A 151 -13.56 20.43 11.57
CA ARG A 151 -12.83 19.19 11.89
C ARG A 151 -12.46 18.46 10.60
N ASP A 152 -13.43 18.30 9.71
CA ASP A 152 -13.23 17.67 8.40
C ASP A 152 -12.28 18.51 7.55
N GLY A 153 -12.42 19.84 7.55
CA GLY A 153 -11.48 20.75 6.90
C GLY A 153 -10.04 20.57 7.39
N LEU A 154 -9.82 20.47 8.71
CA LEU A 154 -8.49 20.28 9.28
C LEU A 154 -7.90 18.91 8.90
N ILE A 155 -8.70 17.84 8.97
CA ILE A 155 -8.25 16.51 8.56
C ILE A 155 -7.88 16.50 7.06
N LEU A 156 -8.68 17.15 6.21
CA LEU A 156 -8.39 17.27 4.78
C LEU A 156 -7.10 18.05 4.53
N CYS A 157 -6.82 19.12 5.27
CA CYS A 157 -5.54 19.83 5.20
C CYS A 157 -4.36 18.93 5.58
N ALA A 158 -4.49 18.15 6.66
CA ALA A 158 -3.44 17.22 7.10
C ALA A 158 -3.18 16.12 6.05
N LEU A 159 -4.24 15.56 5.46
CA LEU A 159 -4.13 14.57 4.37
C LEU A 159 -3.53 15.20 3.10
N ALA A 160 -3.91 16.43 2.76
CA ALA A 160 -3.34 17.13 1.61
C ALA A 160 -1.85 17.41 1.79
N ALA A 161 -1.44 17.84 2.99
CA ALA A 161 -0.04 18.04 3.32
C ALA A 161 0.76 16.72 3.24
N LEU A 162 0.22 15.62 3.79
CA LEU A 162 0.81 14.29 3.67
C LEU A 162 0.99 13.88 2.20
N CYS A 163 -0.03 14.10 1.36
CA CYS A 163 -0.01 13.69 -0.03
C CYS A 163 0.87 14.57 -0.94
N GLN A 164 1.25 15.78 -0.52
CA GLN A 164 1.90 16.78 -1.37
C GLN A 164 3.23 16.29 -1.99
N ALA A 165 4.08 15.64 -1.20
CA ALA A 165 5.32 15.01 -1.64
C ALA A 165 5.30 13.53 -1.22
N SER A 166 4.37 12.76 -1.80
CA SER A 166 4.13 11.37 -1.42
C SER A 166 4.41 10.38 -2.54
N TYR A 167 3.79 10.56 -3.71
CA TYR A 167 3.89 9.60 -4.81
C TYR A 167 3.39 10.19 -6.13
N GLU A 168 3.92 9.72 -7.26
CA GLU A 168 3.64 10.28 -8.59
C GLU A 168 2.18 10.13 -9.02
N ALA A 169 1.43 9.19 -8.43
CA ALA A 169 0.00 9.04 -8.68
C ALA A 169 -0.82 10.29 -8.33
N MET A 170 -0.28 11.18 -7.50
CA MET A 170 -0.90 12.47 -7.21
C MET A 170 -1.02 13.37 -8.44
N ILE A 171 -0.35 13.04 -9.56
CA ILE A 171 -0.59 13.66 -10.87
C ILE A 171 -2.05 13.55 -11.34
N TYR A 172 -2.75 12.47 -11.00
CA TYR A 172 -4.17 12.31 -11.34
C TYR A 172 -5.07 12.34 -10.10
N PHE A 173 -4.60 11.91 -8.93
CA PHE A 173 -5.38 12.00 -7.69
C PHE A 173 -5.49 13.43 -7.16
N GLY A 174 -4.42 14.23 -7.22
CA GLY A 174 -4.43 15.62 -6.75
C GLY A 174 -5.55 16.47 -7.36
N PRO A 175 -5.63 16.61 -8.70
CA PRO A 175 -6.69 17.37 -9.34
C PRO A 175 -8.08 16.76 -9.10
N LEU A 176 -8.21 15.42 -9.05
CA LEU A 176 -9.48 14.77 -8.73
C LEU A 176 -9.97 15.14 -7.32
N LEU A 177 -9.12 15.00 -6.30
CA LEU A 177 -9.47 15.29 -4.92
C LEU A 177 -9.82 16.76 -4.74
N ALA A 178 -9.05 17.67 -5.35
CA ALA A 178 -9.36 19.09 -5.38
C ALA A 178 -10.75 19.35 -5.99
N ALA A 179 -11.06 18.75 -7.13
CA ALA A 179 -12.36 18.89 -7.79
C ALA A 179 -13.52 18.37 -6.92
N VAL A 180 -13.35 17.22 -6.25
CA VAL A 180 -14.39 16.64 -5.38
C VAL A 180 -14.62 17.53 -4.14
N ILE A 181 -13.57 18.10 -3.55
CA ILE A 181 -13.68 19.05 -2.43
C ILE A 181 -14.42 20.32 -2.85
N LEU A 182 -14.05 20.91 -3.99
CA LEU A 182 -14.72 22.12 -4.51
C LEU A 182 -16.18 21.85 -4.87
N TRP A 183 -16.46 20.69 -5.48
CA TRP A 183 -17.82 20.23 -5.74
C TRP A 183 -18.63 20.11 -4.45
N ARG A 184 -18.04 19.55 -3.39
CA ARG A 184 -18.69 19.44 -2.08
C ARG A 184 -18.99 20.80 -1.48
N LEU A 185 -18.05 21.73 -1.53
CA LEU A 185 -18.23 23.10 -1.05
C LEU A 185 -19.34 23.82 -1.81
N TRP A 186 -19.36 23.69 -3.14
CA TRP A 186 -20.44 24.23 -3.98
C TRP A 186 -21.81 23.67 -3.60
N ARG A 187 -21.92 22.35 -3.39
CA ARG A 187 -23.16 21.71 -2.91
C ARG A 187 -23.59 22.21 -1.53
N ALA A 188 -22.65 22.45 -0.62
CA ALA A 188 -22.95 22.93 0.72
C ALA A 188 -23.53 24.35 0.68
N ARG A 189 -22.92 25.25 -0.11
CA ARG A 189 -23.41 26.63 -0.29
C ARG A 189 -24.81 26.71 -0.88
N GLN A 190 -25.19 25.77 -1.74
CA GLN A 190 -26.57 25.71 -2.26
C GLN A 190 -27.62 25.38 -1.18
N LYS A 191 -27.23 24.76 -0.08
CA LYS A 191 -28.13 24.39 1.02
C LYS A 191 -28.25 25.47 2.09
N GLY A 192 -27.35 26.47 2.09
CA GLY A 192 -27.32 27.53 3.08
C GLY A 192 -25.92 28.09 3.32
N PRO A 193 -25.78 29.04 4.26
CA PRO A 193 -24.49 29.60 4.64
C PRO A 193 -23.57 28.51 5.22
N VAL A 194 -22.28 28.57 4.87
CA VAL A 194 -21.24 27.67 5.34
C VAL A 194 -20.31 28.45 6.27
N ASP A 195 -19.86 27.82 7.35
CA ASP A 195 -18.87 28.41 8.26
C ASP A 195 -17.62 28.87 7.49
N ALA A 196 -17.23 30.13 7.67
CA ALA A 196 -16.14 30.74 6.89
C ALA A 196 -14.79 30.04 7.12
N VAL A 197 -14.54 29.56 8.34
CA VAL A 197 -13.30 28.83 8.68
C VAL A 197 -13.30 27.45 8.03
N ALA A 198 -14.40 26.69 8.12
CA ALA A 198 -14.53 25.41 7.45
C ALA A 198 -14.38 25.53 5.93
N GLN A 199 -14.95 26.60 5.35
CA GLN A 199 -14.77 26.93 3.93
C GLN A 199 -13.31 27.23 3.59
N LEU A 200 -12.62 28.04 4.39
CA LEU A 200 -11.20 28.37 4.18
C LEU A 200 -10.35 27.10 4.22
N LEU A 201 -10.54 26.24 5.23
CA LEU A 201 -9.82 24.98 5.36
C LEU A 201 -10.07 24.06 4.15
N ALA A 202 -11.31 23.94 3.69
CA ALA A 202 -11.61 23.16 2.49
C ALA A 202 -10.94 23.72 1.23
N LEU A 203 -10.87 25.05 1.08
CA LEU A 203 -10.16 25.68 -0.04
C LEU A 203 -8.65 25.47 0.04
N VAL A 204 -8.05 25.60 1.23
CA VAL A 204 -6.63 25.32 1.46
C VAL A 204 -6.32 23.86 1.13
N ALA A 205 -7.13 22.91 1.60
CA ALA A 205 -6.97 21.50 1.27
C ALA A 205 -7.08 21.23 -0.24
N ALA A 206 -8.07 21.83 -0.92
CA ALA A 206 -8.21 21.69 -2.37
C ALA A 206 -6.99 22.25 -3.14
N LEU A 207 -6.47 23.41 -2.73
CA LEU A 207 -5.26 23.99 -3.30
C LEU A 207 -4.03 23.12 -3.04
N ALA A 208 -3.88 22.56 -1.85
CA ALA A 208 -2.76 21.67 -1.52
C ALA A 208 -2.82 20.34 -2.28
N PHE A 209 -4.01 19.76 -2.49
CA PHE A 209 -4.14 18.61 -3.38
C PHE A 209 -3.85 18.96 -4.84
N ALA A 210 -4.27 20.14 -5.29
CA ALA A 210 -3.93 20.63 -6.63
C ALA A 210 -2.42 20.91 -6.77
N SER A 211 -1.71 21.36 -5.74
CA SER A 211 -0.26 21.56 -5.80
C SER A 211 0.53 20.25 -5.80
N ALA A 212 -0.01 19.18 -5.21
CA ALA A 212 0.57 17.83 -5.26
C ALA A 212 0.76 17.31 -6.71
N LEU A 213 -0.09 17.77 -7.65
CA LEU A 213 0.08 17.56 -9.09
C LEU A 213 1.45 18.08 -9.56
N LEU A 214 1.81 19.30 -9.16
CA LEU A 214 3.01 19.98 -9.63
C LEU A 214 4.27 19.29 -9.10
N VAL A 215 4.27 18.92 -7.81
CA VAL A 215 5.37 18.15 -7.20
C VAL A 215 5.53 16.79 -7.89
N SER A 216 4.42 16.10 -8.17
CA SER A 216 4.44 14.82 -8.88
C SER A 216 4.91 14.96 -10.33
N ALA A 217 4.44 15.99 -11.04
CA ALA A 217 4.85 16.25 -12.41
C ALA A 217 6.34 16.57 -12.49
N GLN A 218 6.86 17.36 -11.54
CA GLN A 218 8.29 17.63 -11.43
C GLN A 218 9.09 16.33 -11.24
N ALA A 219 8.68 15.47 -10.30
CA ALA A 219 9.34 14.17 -10.07
C ALA A 219 9.34 13.32 -11.35
N VAL A 220 8.20 13.23 -12.05
CA VAL A 220 8.10 12.49 -13.31
C VAL A 220 9.05 13.04 -14.37
N ILE A 221 9.11 14.36 -14.54
CA ILE A 221 9.97 15.03 -15.53
C ILE A 221 11.45 14.79 -15.21
N GLU A 222 11.85 15.01 -13.95
CA GLU A 222 13.22 14.89 -13.49
C GLU A 222 13.78 13.48 -13.69
N TYR A 223 12.96 12.46 -13.40
CA TYR A 223 13.39 11.06 -13.46
C TYR A 223 13.08 10.36 -14.78
N TRP A 224 12.40 11.03 -15.74
CA TRP A 224 11.93 10.38 -16.97
C TRP A 224 13.07 9.78 -17.81
N SER A 225 14.18 10.49 -17.95
CA SER A 225 15.28 10.10 -18.84
C SER A 225 16.26 9.10 -18.21
N LEU A 226 16.18 8.85 -16.90
CA LEU A 226 17.15 8.01 -16.20
C LEU A 226 17.01 6.53 -16.60
N PRO A 227 18.13 5.82 -16.89
CA PRO A 227 18.11 4.41 -17.34
C PRO A 227 17.41 3.44 -16.38
N HIS A 228 17.53 3.68 -15.06
CA HIS A 228 16.81 2.90 -14.05
C HIS A 228 15.29 3.01 -14.24
N PHE A 229 14.78 4.24 -14.41
CA PHE A 229 13.35 4.49 -14.58
C PHE A 229 12.79 3.99 -15.90
N ALA A 230 13.60 3.93 -16.97
CA ALA A 230 13.18 3.28 -18.21
C ALA A 230 12.81 1.80 -17.99
N ARG A 231 13.60 1.07 -17.19
CA ARG A 231 13.30 -0.32 -16.80
C ARG A 231 12.05 -0.40 -15.92
N VAL A 232 11.90 0.51 -14.95
CA VAL A 232 10.72 0.55 -14.06
C VAL A 232 9.43 0.87 -14.84
N ARG A 233 9.50 1.74 -15.85
CA ARG A 233 8.36 2.03 -16.74
C ARG A 233 7.98 0.81 -17.57
N ALA A 234 8.94 0.12 -18.17
CA ALA A 234 8.67 -1.11 -18.90
C ALA A 234 8.02 -2.17 -18.00
N ALA A 235 8.55 -2.34 -16.78
CA ALA A 235 8.01 -3.27 -15.79
C ALA A 235 6.57 -2.94 -15.39
N THR A 236 6.08 -1.70 -15.55
CA THR A 236 4.69 -1.36 -15.20
C THR A 236 3.65 -2.21 -15.94
N PHE A 237 3.98 -2.71 -17.13
CA PHE A 237 3.11 -3.62 -17.88
C PHE A 237 3.15 -5.07 -17.39
N ASP A 238 4.08 -5.40 -16.48
CA ASP A 238 4.23 -6.72 -15.88
C ASP A 238 3.37 -6.92 -14.64
N PHE A 239 2.38 -6.05 -14.40
CA PHE A 239 1.43 -6.20 -13.28
C PHE A 239 0.70 -7.56 -13.31
N TRP A 240 0.62 -8.20 -14.49
CA TRP A 240 0.01 -9.51 -14.67
C TRP A 240 0.74 -10.63 -13.91
N GLN A 241 2.00 -10.43 -13.53
CA GLN A 241 2.77 -11.36 -12.70
C GLN A 241 2.22 -11.45 -11.27
N ASN A 242 1.46 -10.46 -10.82
CA ASN A 242 0.82 -10.48 -9.51
C ASN A 242 -0.58 -11.11 -9.60
N LEU A 243 -0.64 -12.44 -9.45
CA LEU A 243 -1.91 -13.17 -9.43
C LEU A 243 -2.87 -12.69 -8.34
N GLN A 244 -2.35 -12.18 -7.21
CA GLN A 244 -3.17 -11.63 -6.13
C GLN A 244 -3.88 -10.33 -6.54
N PHE A 245 -3.33 -9.62 -7.53
CA PHE A 245 -3.94 -8.42 -8.10
C PHE A 245 -4.85 -8.77 -9.30
N VAL A 246 -4.35 -9.57 -10.23
CA VAL A 246 -5.05 -9.88 -11.50
C VAL A 246 -6.37 -10.60 -11.26
N ILE A 247 -6.41 -11.59 -10.35
CA ILE A 247 -7.61 -12.39 -10.12
C ILE A 247 -8.76 -11.51 -9.59
N PRO A 248 -8.60 -10.72 -8.50
CA PRO A 248 -9.60 -9.75 -8.09
C PRO A 248 -9.93 -8.71 -9.15
N MET A 249 -8.92 -8.17 -9.84
CA MET A 249 -9.13 -7.15 -10.87
C MET A 249 -10.03 -7.66 -12.00
N ALA A 250 -9.75 -8.85 -12.53
CA ALA A 250 -10.55 -9.48 -13.59
C ALA A 250 -11.98 -9.78 -13.11
N GLY A 251 -12.13 -10.33 -11.90
CA GLY A 251 -13.43 -10.59 -11.29
C GLY A 251 -14.27 -9.33 -11.11
N LEU A 252 -13.64 -8.25 -10.66
CA LEU A 252 -14.29 -6.95 -10.47
C LEU A 252 -14.60 -6.26 -11.81
N ALA A 253 -13.75 -6.42 -12.83
CA ALA A 253 -14.03 -5.94 -14.17
C ALA A 253 -15.27 -6.63 -14.77
N ILE A 254 -15.37 -7.96 -14.65
CA ILE A 254 -16.56 -8.73 -15.07
C ILE A 254 -17.78 -8.25 -14.29
N LEU A 255 -17.68 -8.12 -12.97
CA LEU A 255 -18.77 -7.61 -12.12
C LEU A 255 -19.26 -6.24 -12.62
N VAL A 256 -18.35 -5.31 -12.91
CA VAL A 256 -18.68 -3.97 -13.40
C VAL A 256 -19.33 -4.03 -14.78
N VAL A 257 -18.72 -4.70 -15.74
CA VAL A 257 -19.23 -4.79 -17.13
C VAL A 257 -20.62 -5.41 -17.15
N VAL A 258 -20.83 -6.54 -16.46
CA VAL A 258 -22.14 -7.20 -16.41
C VAL A 258 -23.16 -6.32 -15.69
N SER A 259 -22.79 -5.62 -14.62
CA SER A 259 -23.71 -4.73 -13.90
C SER A 259 -24.08 -3.47 -14.69
N LEU A 260 -23.20 -3.00 -15.58
CA LEU A 260 -23.50 -1.88 -16.49
C LEU A 260 -24.45 -2.31 -17.61
N LEU A 261 -24.25 -3.51 -18.17
CA LEU A 261 -25.09 -4.05 -19.24
C LEU A 261 -26.45 -4.56 -18.72
N TYR A 262 -26.47 -5.15 -17.52
CA TYR A 262 -27.63 -5.77 -16.91
C TYR A 262 -27.76 -5.36 -15.42
N PRO A 263 -28.21 -4.13 -15.10
CA PRO A 263 -28.28 -3.64 -13.73
C PRO A 263 -29.01 -4.56 -12.75
N ARG A 264 -30.14 -5.15 -13.16
CA ARG A 264 -30.93 -6.08 -12.35
C ARG A 264 -30.20 -7.38 -12.00
N TRP A 265 -29.10 -7.71 -12.68
CA TRP A 265 -28.25 -8.84 -12.31
C TRP A 265 -27.67 -8.69 -10.90
N LEU A 266 -27.46 -7.43 -10.45
CA LEU A 266 -27.04 -7.13 -9.08
C LEU A 266 -28.02 -7.63 -8.02
N GLU A 267 -29.30 -7.81 -8.38
CA GLU A 267 -30.36 -8.36 -7.52
C GLU A 267 -30.30 -9.89 -7.37
N GLY A 268 -29.65 -10.57 -8.31
CA GLY A 268 -29.58 -12.03 -8.33
C GLY A 268 -28.48 -12.61 -7.44
N ARG A 269 -28.28 -13.92 -7.55
CA ARG A 269 -27.15 -14.64 -6.92
C ARG A 269 -25.85 -14.53 -7.71
N GLY A 270 -25.92 -14.05 -8.97
CA GLY A 270 -24.80 -13.97 -9.89
C GLY A 270 -23.56 -13.27 -9.35
N PRO A 271 -23.66 -12.04 -8.81
CA PRO A 271 -22.51 -11.34 -8.21
C PRO A 271 -21.83 -12.14 -7.10
N THR A 272 -22.62 -12.80 -6.24
CA THR A 272 -22.10 -13.61 -5.14
C THR A 272 -21.39 -14.86 -5.65
N ILE A 273 -21.94 -15.54 -6.66
CA ILE A 273 -21.30 -16.72 -7.28
C ILE A 273 -19.98 -16.31 -7.94
N LEU A 274 -19.97 -15.20 -8.69
CA LEU A 274 -18.76 -14.68 -9.30
C LEU A 274 -17.69 -14.38 -8.25
N LEU A 275 -18.02 -13.60 -7.23
CA LEU A 275 -17.05 -13.24 -6.18
C LEU A 275 -16.60 -14.45 -5.36
N ALA A 276 -17.45 -15.45 -5.15
CA ALA A 276 -17.06 -16.71 -4.52
C ALA A 276 -16.09 -17.52 -5.38
N ALA A 277 -16.29 -17.57 -6.70
CA ALA A 277 -15.36 -18.23 -7.62
C ALA A 277 -14.00 -17.51 -7.63
N ILE A 278 -14.01 -16.17 -7.66
CA ILE A 278 -12.78 -15.35 -7.60
C ILE A 278 -12.05 -15.55 -6.27
N ALA A 279 -12.79 -15.58 -5.15
CA ALA A 279 -12.23 -15.90 -3.85
C ALA A 279 -11.60 -17.31 -3.86
N LEU A 280 -12.30 -18.32 -4.36
CA LEU A 280 -11.75 -19.68 -4.44
C LEU A 280 -10.46 -19.74 -5.28
N LEU A 281 -10.45 -19.10 -6.45
CA LEU A 281 -9.26 -19.01 -7.28
C LEU A 281 -8.10 -18.36 -6.52
N LEU A 282 -8.36 -17.27 -5.81
CA LEU A 282 -7.37 -16.56 -5.00
C LEU A 282 -6.84 -17.42 -3.85
N ALA A 283 -7.70 -18.13 -3.13
CA ALA A 283 -7.34 -19.04 -2.03
C ALA A 283 -6.41 -20.16 -2.50
N VAL A 284 -6.59 -20.64 -3.74
CA VAL A 284 -5.81 -21.74 -4.32
C VAL A 284 -4.50 -21.25 -4.93
N THR A 285 -4.30 -19.95 -5.17
CA THR A 285 -3.05 -19.42 -5.75
C THR A 285 -1.76 -19.90 -5.07
N PRO A 286 -1.65 -20.04 -3.73
CA PRO A 286 -0.44 -20.56 -3.13
C PRO A 286 -0.17 -22.04 -3.45
N LEU A 287 -1.24 -22.81 -3.72
CA LEU A 287 -1.19 -24.22 -4.09
C LEU A 287 -0.87 -24.41 -5.58
N LEU A 288 -1.19 -23.44 -6.45
CA LEU A 288 -0.94 -23.55 -7.89
C LEU A 288 0.53 -23.85 -8.19
N ARG A 289 1.46 -23.37 -7.36
CA ARG A 289 2.89 -23.71 -7.46
C ARG A 289 3.17 -25.22 -7.47
N THR A 290 2.39 -26.01 -6.73
CA THR A 290 2.60 -27.47 -6.66
C THR A 290 2.35 -28.16 -7.99
N VAL A 291 1.58 -27.53 -8.88
CA VAL A 291 1.19 -28.06 -10.19
C VAL A 291 1.89 -27.30 -11.32
N LEU A 292 2.05 -25.99 -11.19
CA LEU A 292 2.66 -25.09 -12.16
C LEU A 292 3.68 -24.20 -11.43
N PRO A 293 4.96 -24.61 -11.36
CA PRO A 293 6.01 -23.87 -10.65
C PRO A 293 6.14 -22.40 -11.09
N GLU A 294 5.82 -22.09 -12.35
CA GLU A 294 5.86 -20.74 -12.93
C GLU A 294 4.73 -19.81 -12.45
N THR A 295 3.67 -20.33 -11.82
CA THR A 295 2.49 -19.54 -11.37
C THR A 295 2.61 -19.05 -9.92
N MET A 296 3.84 -18.87 -9.45
CA MET A 296 4.10 -18.62 -8.03
C MET A 296 3.76 -17.19 -7.62
N LEU A 297 3.38 -17.03 -6.35
CA LEU A 297 3.32 -15.72 -5.71
C LEU A 297 4.72 -15.10 -5.74
N PHE A 298 4.88 -14.02 -6.52
CA PHE A 298 6.15 -13.32 -6.68
C PHE A 298 6.09 -11.99 -5.91
N PRO A 299 6.71 -11.89 -4.71
CA PRO A 299 6.63 -10.71 -3.86
C PRO A 299 7.02 -9.39 -4.57
N PRO A 300 8.05 -9.35 -5.43
CA PRO A 300 8.36 -8.14 -6.18
C PRO A 300 7.23 -7.67 -7.12
N ALA A 301 6.35 -8.57 -7.57
CA ALA A 301 5.19 -8.21 -8.38
C ALA A 301 4.19 -7.31 -7.64
N HIS A 302 4.22 -7.26 -6.30
CA HIS A 302 3.41 -6.34 -5.51
C HIS A 302 3.78 -4.88 -5.77
N TYR A 303 5.08 -4.58 -5.90
CA TYR A 303 5.57 -3.26 -6.31
C TYR A 303 5.22 -3.00 -7.78
N VAL A 304 5.41 -3.97 -8.65
CA VAL A 304 5.15 -3.82 -10.09
C VAL A 304 3.68 -3.50 -10.37
N ALA A 305 2.75 -4.13 -9.65
CA ALA A 305 1.32 -3.92 -9.81
C ALA A 305 0.83 -2.54 -9.37
N ARG A 306 1.65 -1.75 -8.65
CA ARG A 306 1.23 -0.48 -8.01
C ARG A 306 0.56 0.50 -8.97
N THR A 307 1.06 0.64 -10.20
CA THR A 307 0.51 1.60 -11.16
C THR A 307 -0.88 1.18 -11.62
N ALA A 308 -1.08 -0.11 -11.93
CA ALA A 308 -2.39 -0.65 -12.29
C ALA A 308 -3.36 -0.57 -11.09
N ALA A 309 -2.86 -0.83 -9.88
CA ALA A 309 -3.62 -0.69 -8.64
C ALA A 309 -4.06 0.77 -8.39
N GLY A 310 -3.21 1.75 -8.73
CA GLY A 310 -3.57 3.17 -8.73
C GLY A 310 -4.68 3.51 -9.73
N GLY A 311 -4.63 2.95 -10.95
CA GLY A 311 -5.72 3.08 -11.93
C GLY A 311 -7.04 2.45 -11.46
N MET A 312 -6.95 1.28 -10.80
CA MET A 312 -8.11 0.64 -10.19
C MET A 312 -8.70 1.48 -9.04
N LEU A 313 -7.86 2.02 -8.16
CA LEU A 313 -8.30 2.93 -7.11
C LEU A 313 -8.97 4.18 -7.68
N LEU A 314 -8.40 4.77 -8.75
CA LEU A 314 -8.98 5.90 -9.47
C LEU A 314 -10.41 5.59 -9.94
N ALA A 315 -10.63 4.43 -10.57
CA ALA A 315 -11.96 4.00 -10.98
C ALA A 315 -12.92 3.86 -9.78
N ILE A 316 -12.45 3.28 -8.66
CA ILE A 316 -13.26 3.14 -7.43
C ILE A 316 -13.67 4.51 -6.89
N VAL A 317 -12.75 5.45 -6.75
CA VAL A 317 -13.07 6.77 -6.16
C VAL A 317 -13.94 7.63 -7.08
N ILE A 318 -13.75 7.55 -8.40
CA ILE A 318 -14.66 8.18 -9.37
C ILE A 318 -16.06 7.58 -9.25
N ALA A 319 -16.18 6.24 -9.18
CA ALA A 319 -17.46 5.58 -9.00
C ALA A 319 -18.15 5.99 -7.69
N MET A 320 -17.40 6.13 -6.59
CA MET A 320 -17.93 6.67 -5.32
C MET A 320 -18.45 8.09 -5.50
N TRP A 321 -17.70 8.97 -6.15
CA TRP A 321 -18.14 10.35 -6.40
C TRP A 321 -19.40 10.41 -7.26
N MET A 322 -19.44 9.65 -8.35
CA MET A 322 -20.61 9.55 -9.22
C MET A 322 -21.82 8.99 -8.47
N TYR A 323 -21.65 7.93 -7.68
CA TYR A 323 -22.71 7.34 -6.86
C TYR A 323 -23.35 8.36 -5.90
N VAL A 324 -22.55 9.19 -5.24
CA VAL A 324 -23.04 10.21 -4.31
C VAL A 324 -23.61 11.43 -5.05
N GLY A 325 -22.89 11.92 -6.06
CA GLY A 325 -23.17 13.19 -6.71
C GLY A 325 -24.24 13.15 -7.81
N TRP A 326 -24.39 12.01 -8.49
CA TRP A 326 -25.35 11.82 -9.55
C TRP A 326 -26.69 11.32 -9.00
N ARG A 327 -27.47 12.24 -8.43
CA ARG A 327 -28.80 11.94 -7.86
C ARG A 327 -29.96 12.21 -8.80
N LYS A 328 -29.81 13.16 -9.73
CA LYS A 328 -30.84 13.48 -10.72
C LYS A 328 -30.67 12.56 -11.93
N ARG A 329 -31.66 11.69 -12.22
CA ARG A 329 -31.63 10.71 -13.32
C ARG A 329 -30.33 9.89 -13.36
N PRO A 330 -30.03 9.15 -12.29
CA PRO A 330 -28.85 8.30 -12.24
C PRO A 330 -28.93 7.15 -13.26
N PRO A 331 -27.79 6.62 -13.74
CA PRO A 331 -27.75 5.32 -14.39
C PRO A 331 -28.42 4.23 -13.52
N ALA A 332 -29.14 3.31 -14.17
CA ALA A 332 -29.90 2.25 -13.49
C ALA A 332 -29.04 1.41 -12.53
N VAL A 333 -27.75 1.20 -12.82
CA VAL A 333 -26.81 0.51 -11.91
C VAL A 333 -26.71 1.20 -10.54
N PHE A 334 -26.74 2.53 -10.48
CA PHE A 334 -26.71 3.26 -9.21
C PHE A 334 -28.06 3.25 -8.50
N GLU A 335 -29.17 3.07 -9.22
CA GLU A 335 -30.48 2.85 -8.59
C GLU A 335 -30.49 1.50 -7.88
N GLU A 336 -30.03 0.45 -8.55
CA GLU A 336 -29.89 -0.88 -7.97
C GLU A 336 -28.93 -0.91 -6.77
N LEU A 337 -27.76 -0.28 -6.88
CA LEU A 337 -26.80 -0.19 -5.78
C LEU A 337 -27.31 0.59 -4.56
N ARG A 338 -28.30 1.48 -4.72
CA ARG A 338 -28.91 2.21 -3.60
C ARG A 338 -29.94 1.37 -2.85
N ARG A 339 -30.38 0.24 -3.41
CA ARG A 339 -31.28 -0.68 -2.71
C ARG A 339 -30.53 -1.35 -1.56
N PRO A 340 -31.05 -1.26 -0.32
CA PRO A 340 -30.34 -1.78 0.85
C PRO A 340 -29.96 -3.25 0.76
N ASP A 341 -30.82 -4.08 0.19
CA ASP A 341 -30.60 -5.54 0.10
C ASP A 341 -29.48 -5.88 -0.89
N VAL A 342 -29.48 -5.21 -2.05
CA VAL A 342 -28.43 -5.34 -3.07
C VAL A 342 -27.09 -4.91 -2.49
N ALA A 343 -27.03 -3.72 -1.88
CA ALA A 343 -25.81 -3.16 -1.31
C ALA A 343 -25.24 -4.04 -0.19
N ARG A 344 -26.09 -4.55 0.73
CA ARG A 344 -25.65 -5.43 1.82
C ARG A 344 -25.17 -6.79 1.34
N ARG A 345 -25.80 -7.36 0.30
CA ARG A 345 -25.34 -8.63 -0.28
C ARG A 345 -23.99 -8.44 -0.97
N LEU A 346 -23.85 -7.39 -1.77
CA LEU A 346 -22.59 -7.07 -2.44
C LEU A 346 -21.48 -6.85 -1.40
N LEU A 347 -21.75 -6.07 -0.36
CA LEU A 347 -20.84 -5.86 0.76
C LEU A 347 -20.41 -7.19 1.40
N SER A 348 -21.36 -8.10 1.64
CA SER A 348 -21.07 -9.40 2.24
C SER A 348 -20.16 -10.26 1.34
N ALA A 349 -20.42 -10.28 0.04
CA ALA A 349 -19.62 -11.03 -0.92
C ALA A 349 -18.19 -10.45 -1.06
N LEU A 350 -18.06 -9.11 -1.12
CA LEU A 350 -16.76 -8.43 -1.14
C LEU A 350 -15.98 -8.61 0.17
N SER A 351 -16.69 -8.68 1.31
CA SER A 351 -16.06 -8.97 2.61
C SER A 351 -15.47 -10.38 2.64
N ALA A 352 -16.17 -11.37 2.07
CA ALA A 352 -15.65 -12.72 1.93
C ALA A 352 -14.42 -12.75 1.01
N LEU A 353 -14.47 -12.04 -0.12
CA LEU A 353 -13.32 -11.90 -1.02
C LEU A 353 -12.12 -11.27 -0.30
N MET A 354 -12.33 -10.19 0.47
CA MET A 354 -11.28 -9.52 1.26
C MET A 354 -10.61 -10.47 2.26
N LEU A 355 -11.40 -11.26 3.01
CA LEU A 355 -10.84 -12.23 3.95
C LEU A 355 -9.99 -13.28 3.23
N VAL A 356 -10.47 -13.77 2.09
CA VAL A 356 -9.76 -14.77 1.28
C VAL A 356 -8.51 -14.17 0.61
N ALA A 357 -8.53 -12.89 0.25
CA ALA A 357 -7.39 -12.18 -0.29
C ALA A 357 -6.22 -12.04 0.69
N ALA A 358 -6.45 -12.24 2.00
CA ALA A 358 -5.36 -12.30 2.97
C ALA A 358 -4.59 -13.64 2.93
N ILE A 359 -5.17 -14.72 2.39
CA ILE A 359 -4.54 -16.06 2.40
C ILE A 359 -3.19 -16.06 1.66
N PRO A 360 -3.09 -15.56 0.42
CA PRO A 360 -1.79 -15.53 -0.28
C PRO A 360 -0.75 -14.67 0.44
N ASP A 361 -1.17 -13.53 1.03
CA ASP A 361 -0.27 -12.68 1.81
C ASP A 361 0.28 -13.42 3.04
N LEU A 362 -0.57 -14.15 3.78
CA LEU A 362 -0.16 -14.95 4.93
C LEU A 362 0.85 -16.05 4.56
N VAL A 363 0.66 -16.71 3.42
CA VAL A 363 1.64 -17.69 2.91
C VAL A 363 2.97 -17.01 2.60
N LEU A 364 2.94 -15.86 1.94
CA LEU A 364 4.16 -15.10 1.69
C LEU A 364 4.82 -14.61 2.99
N SER A 365 4.05 -14.24 4.03
CA SER A 365 4.58 -13.90 5.34
C SER A 365 5.37 -15.05 5.95
N ARG A 366 4.83 -16.27 5.85
CA ARG A 366 5.48 -17.48 6.38
C ARG A 366 6.80 -17.75 5.66
N LEU A 367 6.80 -17.65 4.33
CA LEU A 367 7.99 -17.81 3.50
C LEU A 367 9.05 -16.72 3.79
N TRP A 368 8.61 -15.50 4.08
CA TRP A 368 9.50 -14.41 4.50
C TRP A 368 10.18 -14.71 5.84
N VAL A 369 9.44 -15.23 6.83
CA VAL A 369 10.01 -15.63 8.12
C VAL A 369 11.09 -16.69 7.94
N ASP A 370 10.85 -17.69 7.09
CA ASP A 370 11.83 -18.73 6.78
C ASP A 370 13.07 -18.16 6.07
N TYR A 371 12.88 -17.25 5.12
CA TYR A 371 13.99 -16.56 4.43
C TYR A 371 14.82 -15.71 5.40
N LEU A 372 14.18 -14.89 6.23
CA LEU A 372 14.88 -14.02 7.18
C LEU A 372 15.63 -14.85 8.25
N GLY A 373 15.02 -15.96 8.70
CA GLY A 373 15.65 -16.91 9.60
C GLY A 373 16.89 -17.57 8.98
N TYR A 374 16.79 -18.02 7.74
CA TYR A 374 17.91 -18.56 6.97
C TYR A 374 19.03 -17.53 6.77
N PHE A 375 18.68 -16.33 6.29
CA PHE A 375 19.63 -15.24 6.04
C PHE A 375 20.38 -14.86 7.33
N ARG A 376 19.67 -14.74 8.45
CA ARG A 376 20.30 -14.50 9.76
C ARG A 376 21.22 -15.64 10.18
N GLY A 377 20.82 -16.90 9.93
CA GLY A 377 21.67 -18.07 10.18
C GLY A 377 23.01 -18.01 9.45
N LEU A 378 23.01 -17.54 8.19
CA LEU A 378 24.24 -17.32 7.42
C LEU A 378 25.12 -16.23 8.04
N VAL A 379 24.53 -15.07 8.38
CA VAL A 379 25.24 -13.95 8.99
C VAL A 379 25.87 -14.36 10.32
N VAL A 380 25.11 -15.02 11.19
CA VAL A 380 25.58 -15.43 12.53
C VAL A 380 26.58 -16.59 12.46
N GLY A 381 26.44 -17.49 11.49
CA GLY A 381 27.26 -18.68 11.34
C GLY A 381 28.61 -18.47 10.63
N HIS A 382 28.82 -17.32 10.00
CA HIS A 382 30.06 -17.01 9.28
C HIS A 382 30.76 -15.78 9.86
N GLY A 383 32.07 -15.68 9.63
CA GLY A 383 32.86 -14.47 9.89
C GLY A 383 33.32 -13.83 8.59
N GLY A 384 33.42 -12.50 8.56
CA GLY A 384 33.93 -11.76 7.41
C GLY A 384 32.93 -11.66 6.24
N LEU A 385 33.45 -11.60 5.01
CA LEU A 385 32.63 -11.46 3.80
C LEU A 385 32.12 -12.81 3.32
N VAL A 386 30.81 -12.90 3.09
CA VAL A 386 30.15 -14.07 2.49
C VAL A 386 29.67 -13.69 1.10
N ARG A 387 30.14 -14.38 0.06
CA ARG A 387 29.73 -14.07 -1.31
C ARG A 387 28.36 -14.66 -1.59
N ALA A 388 27.44 -13.83 -2.06
CA ALA A 388 26.07 -14.25 -2.40
C ALA A 388 26.04 -15.29 -3.53
N ASN A 389 27.04 -15.28 -4.41
CA ASN A 389 27.18 -16.24 -5.52
C ASN A 389 27.47 -17.68 -5.03
N ASP A 390 28.03 -17.82 -3.83
CA ASP A 390 28.32 -19.13 -3.22
C ASP A 390 27.12 -19.68 -2.42
N LEU A 391 26.03 -18.90 -2.34
CA LEU A 391 24.85 -19.24 -1.56
C LEU A 391 23.69 -19.66 -2.48
N PRO A 392 22.77 -20.52 -2.01
CA PRO A 392 21.55 -20.88 -2.73
C PRO A 392 20.51 -19.73 -2.76
N MET A 393 20.92 -18.46 -2.62
CA MET A 393 20.02 -17.30 -2.61
C MET A 393 19.27 -17.13 -3.93
N GLN A 394 19.89 -17.52 -5.04
CA GLN A 394 19.28 -17.52 -6.37
C GLN A 394 18.44 -18.79 -6.63
N GLN A 395 18.41 -19.74 -5.68
CA GLN A 395 17.62 -20.96 -5.77
C GLN A 395 16.29 -20.79 -5.04
N TRP A 396 15.31 -21.61 -5.42
CA TRP A 396 14.02 -21.65 -4.74
C TRP A 396 14.15 -22.28 -3.34
N PRO A 397 13.39 -21.81 -2.33
CA PRO A 397 12.42 -20.70 -2.37
C PRO A 397 13.04 -19.31 -2.18
N TYR A 398 14.33 -19.19 -1.87
CA TYR A 398 14.98 -17.93 -1.46
C TYR A 398 15.02 -16.87 -2.55
N ARG A 399 15.05 -17.28 -3.83
CA ARG A 399 14.95 -16.39 -4.99
C ARG A 399 13.74 -15.43 -4.96
N LEU A 400 12.68 -15.77 -4.23
CA LEU A 400 11.51 -14.89 -4.05
C LEU A 400 11.85 -13.56 -3.37
N PHE A 401 12.84 -13.59 -2.48
CA PHE A 401 13.21 -12.48 -1.61
C PHE A 401 14.63 -11.99 -1.88
N SER A 402 15.29 -12.57 -2.89
CA SER A 402 16.66 -12.23 -3.25
C SER A 402 16.70 -10.81 -3.81
N GLN A 403 17.41 -9.92 -3.11
CA GLN A 403 17.70 -8.59 -3.59
C GLN A 403 19.15 -8.22 -3.29
N ASP A 404 20.01 -8.57 -4.24
CA ASP A 404 21.47 -8.43 -4.22
C ASP A 404 22.02 -7.20 -3.51
N TRP A 405 21.46 -6.02 -3.80
CA TRP A 405 22.00 -4.78 -3.28
C TRP A 405 21.62 -4.47 -1.84
N THR A 406 20.59 -5.12 -1.33
CA THR A 406 20.13 -4.94 0.05
C THR A 406 20.85 -5.87 1.02
N TYR A 407 21.58 -6.88 0.53
CA TYR A 407 22.26 -7.86 1.38
C TYR A 407 23.25 -7.27 2.37
N PRO A 408 24.08 -6.26 2.03
CA PRO A 408 24.97 -5.63 3.00
C PRO A 408 24.20 -4.98 4.15
N ALA A 409 23.16 -4.18 3.83
CA ALA A 409 22.32 -3.52 4.80
C ALA A 409 21.54 -4.52 5.67
N LEU A 410 20.93 -5.54 5.04
CA LEU A 410 20.22 -6.59 5.75
C LEU A 410 21.15 -7.37 6.68
N SER A 411 22.37 -7.70 6.23
CA SER A 411 23.38 -8.37 7.06
C SER A 411 23.74 -7.55 8.29
N ALA A 412 23.99 -6.25 8.11
CA ALA A 412 24.31 -5.33 9.18
C ALA A 412 23.15 -5.17 10.18
N LEU A 413 21.90 -5.23 9.72
CA LEU A 413 20.73 -5.16 10.58
C LEU A 413 20.51 -6.45 11.39
N VAL A 414 20.71 -7.63 10.80
CA VAL A 414 20.40 -8.92 11.46
C VAL A 414 21.56 -9.53 12.26
N ARG A 415 22.75 -8.93 12.21
CA ARG A 415 23.90 -9.36 13.02
C ARG A 415 23.63 -9.17 14.52
N SER A 416 24.05 -10.12 15.32
CA SER A 416 23.93 -10.10 16.78
C SER A 416 25.22 -9.62 17.48
N ALA A 417 26.36 -9.63 16.80
CA ALA A 417 27.65 -9.17 17.32
C ALA A 417 28.58 -8.64 16.21
N PRO A 418 29.58 -7.80 16.56
CA PRO A 418 30.66 -7.42 15.65
C PRO A 418 31.43 -8.64 15.11
N GLY A 419 31.94 -8.56 13.88
CA GLY A 419 32.75 -9.62 13.25
C GLY A 419 31.96 -10.75 12.57
N GLN A 420 30.63 -10.77 12.73
CA GLN A 420 29.74 -11.68 12.01
C GLN A 420 29.66 -11.39 10.51
N GLY A 421 29.19 -12.38 9.76
CA GLY A 421 29.20 -12.41 8.31
C GLY A 421 28.46 -11.24 7.67
N ILE A 422 29.02 -10.68 6.60
CA ILE A 422 28.35 -9.71 5.74
C ILE A 422 28.18 -10.33 4.36
N VAL A 423 26.93 -10.51 3.95
CA VAL A 423 26.60 -11.03 2.63
C VAL A 423 26.79 -9.91 1.60
N VAL A 424 27.68 -10.14 0.64
CA VAL A 424 28.02 -9.20 -0.43
C VAL A 424 27.85 -9.85 -1.79
N VAL A 425 27.65 -9.05 -2.83
CA VAL A 425 27.56 -9.53 -4.22
C VAL A 425 28.82 -9.12 -4.94
N ASP A 426 29.32 -9.96 -5.86
CA ASP A 426 30.46 -9.66 -6.73
C ASP A 426 30.12 -8.63 -7.82
N LYS A 427 29.27 -7.64 -7.49
CA LYS A 427 28.97 -6.50 -8.35
C LYS A 427 29.92 -5.38 -8.01
N ASP A 428 30.56 -4.87 -9.05
CA ASP A 428 31.06 -3.52 -9.06
C ASP A 428 29.83 -2.58 -8.96
N TYR A 429 29.49 -2.15 -7.74
CA TYR A 429 28.41 -1.19 -7.48
C TYR A 429 28.61 0.17 -8.20
N ARG A 430 29.71 0.37 -8.95
CA ARG A 430 29.95 1.54 -9.82
C ARG A 430 29.35 1.39 -11.22
N THR A 431 29.17 0.17 -11.74
CA THR A 431 28.65 -0.07 -13.11
C THR A 431 27.17 -0.47 -13.15
N ASN A 432 26.56 -0.84 -12.01
CA ASN A 432 25.13 -1.13 -11.90
C ASN A 432 24.56 -0.73 -10.52
N PRO A 433 24.66 0.56 -10.12
CA PRO A 433 24.22 1.01 -8.81
C PRO A 433 22.70 0.91 -8.65
N PRO A 434 22.20 0.52 -7.48
CA PRO A 434 20.80 0.69 -7.10
C PRO A 434 20.63 2.06 -6.47
N PHE A 435 19.85 2.94 -7.10
CA PHE A 435 19.54 4.30 -6.64
C PHE A 435 20.77 5.22 -6.46
N GLU A 436 21.66 4.90 -5.51
CA GLU A 436 22.92 5.58 -5.23
C GLU A 436 24.06 4.56 -4.95
N PRO A 437 25.34 4.87 -5.21
CA PRO A 437 26.47 3.98 -4.93
C PRO A 437 26.59 3.54 -3.45
N SER A 438 26.09 4.35 -2.52
CA SER A 438 26.04 4.10 -1.08
C SER A 438 25.14 2.92 -0.70
N CYS A 439 24.11 2.63 -1.49
CA CYS A 439 23.09 1.60 -1.19
C CYS A 439 23.64 0.17 -1.19
N GLY A 440 24.78 -0.07 -1.86
CA GLY A 440 25.47 -1.36 -1.86
C GLY A 440 26.61 -1.45 -0.86
N LEU A 441 26.86 -0.40 -0.07
CA LEU A 441 27.93 -0.39 0.93
C LEU A 441 27.46 -1.03 2.23
N VAL A 442 28.42 -1.51 3.01
CA VAL A 442 28.15 -2.07 4.34
C VAL A 442 27.97 -0.90 5.32
N PRO A 443 26.77 -0.69 5.89
CA PRO A 443 26.55 0.38 6.85
C PRO A 443 27.25 0.04 8.17
N ARG A 444 27.82 1.05 8.84
CA ARG A 444 28.65 0.80 10.05
C ARG A 444 27.83 0.29 11.22
N LEU A 445 26.64 0.84 11.44
CA LEU A 445 25.68 0.51 12.50
C LEU A 445 26.33 0.18 13.86
N GLU A 446 27.25 1.05 14.31
CA GLU A 446 28.01 0.83 15.55
C GLU A 446 27.08 0.80 16.78
N GLY A 447 27.32 -0.16 17.69
CA GLY A 447 26.48 -0.37 18.88
C GLY A 447 25.12 -1.02 18.63
N LEU A 448 24.67 -1.11 17.38
CA LEU A 448 23.40 -1.71 16.99
C LEU A 448 23.52 -3.22 16.75
N ASN A 449 22.63 -3.99 17.38
CA ASN A 449 22.66 -5.46 17.31
C ASN A 449 21.24 -6.06 17.33
N TRP A 450 21.07 -7.18 16.63
CA TRP A 450 19.83 -7.95 16.59
C TRP A 450 19.72 -8.84 17.83
N ARG A 451 18.82 -8.49 18.75
CA ARG A 451 18.57 -9.25 20.01
C ARG A 451 17.13 -9.74 20.13
#